data_AF-A0AAD2FZG7-F1
#
_entry.id   AF-A0AAD2FZG7-F1
#
_cell.length_a   1.000
_cell.length_b   1.000
_cell.length_c   1.000
_cell.angle_alpha   90.00
_cell.angle_beta   90.00
_cell.angle_gamma   90.00
#
_symmetry.space_group_name_H-M   'P 1'
#
loop_
_entity.id
_entity.type
_entity.pdbx_description
1 polymer ?
#
loop_
_entity_poly.entity_id
_entity_poly.type
_entity_poly.pdbx_seq_one_letter_code
_entity_poly.pdbx_strand_id
1 'polypeptide(L)'
;MQSAIYLNNRASSLIEKDCFEKAIETLNQALNAVQKLQKDESSSLSSSSSSSFENSPKFSRRPNGKYLSTSNKRRKELDDLAVFMYSRPVYVSHLPQTEGKTFLSWVIIFNFALCHHLMALRAADHKDKHENLLEALKLYEALVALPMEDTFQIETTYFMAMINNSAQIYQMLHRPRQAKQHADQMLSLLMVTIQEGEADTVDEFDGFLLNATRRSLAVAA
;
A
#
# COMPACT_ATOMS: atom_id res chain seq x y z
N MET A 1 -10.04 -17.95 -2.66
CA MET A 1 -9.31 -16.93 -1.89
C MET A 1 -7.85 -17.32 -1.59
N GLN A 2 -7.61 -18.50 -0.99
CA GLN A 2 -6.26 -18.96 -0.62
C GLN A 2 -5.22 -18.90 -1.76
N SER A 3 -5.62 -19.23 -2.99
CA SER A 3 -4.75 -19.12 -4.17
C SER A 3 -4.24 -17.68 -4.40
N ALA A 4 -5.11 -16.67 -4.29
CA ALA A 4 -4.73 -15.27 -4.47
C ALA A 4 -3.78 -14.78 -3.36
N ILE A 5 -4.00 -15.21 -2.10
CA ILE A 5 -3.09 -14.92 -0.98
C ILE A 5 -1.71 -15.51 -1.25
N TYR A 6 -1.65 -16.78 -1.65
CA TYR A 6 -0.40 -17.47 -1.96
C TYR A 6 0.36 -16.75 -3.09
N LEU A 7 -0.33 -16.36 -4.16
CA LEU A 7 0.26 -15.63 -5.28
C LEU A 7 0.78 -14.26 -4.84
N ASN A 8 0.01 -13.48 -4.05
CA ASN A 8 0.49 -12.22 -3.50
C ASN A 8 1.77 -12.39 -2.68
N ASN A 9 1.79 -13.32 -1.72
CA ASN A 9 2.95 -13.53 -0.86
C ASN A 9 4.17 -14.04 -1.64
N ARG A 10 3.95 -14.86 -2.68
CA ARG A 10 5.01 -15.26 -3.60
C ARG A 10 5.57 -14.06 -4.36
N ALA A 11 4.71 -13.16 -4.84
CA ALA A 11 5.15 -11.93 -5.48
C ALA A 11 5.93 -11.02 -4.52
N SER A 12 5.49 -10.87 -3.28
CA SER A 12 6.22 -10.15 -2.23
C SER A 12 7.65 -10.70 -2.06
N SER A 13 7.81 -12.03 -2.02
CA SER A 13 9.14 -12.65 -1.96
C SER A 13 9.99 -12.40 -3.20
N LEU A 14 9.37 -12.27 -4.39
CA LEU A 14 10.07 -11.92 -5.63
C LEU A 14 10.51 -10.46 -5.62
N ILE A 15 9.69 -9.53 -5.13
CA ILE A 15 10.03 -8.11 -4.96
C ILE A 15 11.25 -7.96 -4.04
N GLU A 16 11.28 -8.68 -2.92
CA GLU A 16 12.42 -8.66 -1.98
C GLU A 16 13.73 -9.22 -2.57
N LYS A 17 13.65 -9.98 -3.66
CA LYS A 17 14.78 -10.55 -4.41
C LYS A 17 15.10 -9.74 -5.68
N ASP A 18 14.53 -8.54 -5.81
CA ASP A 18 14.65 -7.67 -7.00
C ASP A 18 14.27 -8.39 -8.31
N CYS A 19 13.38 -9.39 -8.27
CA CYS A 19 12.87 -10.15 -9.43
C CYS A 19 11.54 -9.56 -9.93
N PHE A 20 11.55 -8.29 -10.34
CA PHE A 20 10.35 -7.48 -10.50
C PHE A 20 9.41 -7.93 -11.62
N GLU A 21 9.93 -8.37 -12.76
CA GLU A 21 9.11 -8.81 -13.91
C GLU A 21 8.28 -10.04 -13.52
N LYS A 22 8.92 -11.01 -12.85
CA LYS A 22 8.23 -12.20 -12.33
C LYS A 22 7.24 -11.84 -11.22
N ALA A 23 7.54 -10.82 -10.41
CA ALA A 23 6.62 -10.34 -9.39
C ALA A 23 5.35 -9.75 -10.04
N ILE A 24 5.49 -8.90 -11.06
CA ILE A 24 4.39 -8.33 -11.85
C ILE A 24 3.51 -9.42 -12.47
N GLU A 25 4.11 -10.43 -13.10
CA GLU A 25 3.36 -11.58 -13.63
C GLU A 25 2.56 -12.31 -12.55
N THR A 26 3.19 -12.53 -11.39
CA THR A 26 2.57 -13.22 -10.26
C THR A 26 1.45 -12.39 -9.62
N LEU A 27 1.61 -11.07 -9.51
CA LEU A 27 0.57 -10.16 -9.01
C LEU A 27 -0.61 -10.09 -9.98
N ASN A 28 -0.37 -10.12 -11.29
CA ASN A 28 -1.44 -10.21 -12.30
C ASN A 28 -2.27 -11.48 -12.10
N GLN A 29 -1.61 -12.62 -11.86
CA GLN A 29 -2.30 -13.87 -11.54
C GLN A 29 -3.10 -13.77 -10.23
N ALA A 30 -2.54 -13.12 -9.21
CA ALA A 30 -3.22 -12.89 -7.93
C ALA A 30 -4.50 -12.05 -8.12
N LEU A 31 -4.41 -10.94 -8.86
CA LEU A 31 -5.54 -10.05 -9.12
C LEU A 31 -6.64 -10.75 -9.93
N ASN A 32 -6.26 -11.50 -10.97
CA ASN A 32 -7.19 -12.31 -11.75
C ASN A 32 -7.90 -13.36 -10.89
N ALA A 33 -7.21 -13.95 -9.92
CA ALA A 33 -7.81 -14.89 -8.99
C ALA A 33 -8.84 -14.22 -8.06
N VAL A 34 -8.60 -12.97 -7.63
CA VAL A 34 -9.59 -12.19 -6.85
C VAL A 34 -10.81 -11.83 -7.69
N GLN A 35 -10.61 -11.38 -8.93
CA GLN A 35 -11.70 -11.00 -9.85
C GLN A 35 -12.61 -12.18 -10.19
N LYS A 36 -12.06 -13.39 -10.38
CA LYS A 36 -12.87 -14.60 -10.59
C LYS A 36 -13.81 -14.87 -9.41
N LEU A 37 -13.31 -14.74 -8.19
CA LEU A 37 -14.12 -14.92 -6.98
C LEU A 37 -15.25 -13.89 -6.84
N GLN A 38 -15.09 -12.69 -7.40
CA GLN A 38 -16.17 -11.67 -7.41
C GLN A 38 -17.26 -12.03 -8.42
N LYS A 39 -16.88 -12.57 -9.58
CA LYS A 39 -17.85 -12.99 -10.61
C LYS A 39 -18.69 -14.17 -10.14
N ASP A 40 -18.08 -15.16 -9.50
CA ASP A 40 -18.80 -16.37 -9.04
C ASP A 40 -19.91 -16.03 -8.04
N GLU A 41 -19.68 -15.10 -7.11
CA GLU A 41 -20.71 -14.66 -6.14
C GLU A 41 -21.89 -13.97 -6.81
N SER A 42 -21.61 -13.04 -7.73
CA SER A 42 -22.67 -12.32 -8.46
C SER A 42 -23.58 -13.25 -9.27
N SER A 43 -23.06 -14.39 -9.74
CA SER A 43 -23.84 -15.39 -10.47
C SER A 43 -24.77 -16.23 -9.57
N SER A 44 -24.42 -16.39 -8.30
CA SER A 44 -25.16 -17.25 -7.35
C SER A 44 -26.36 -16.55 -6.70
N LEU A 45 -26.30 -15.23 -6.53
CA LEU A 45 -27.34 -14.42 -5.90
C LEU A 45 -28.59 -14.18 -6.78
N SER A 46 -28.51 -14.42 -8.08
CA SER A 46 -29.65 -14.24 -9.01
C SER A 46 -30.70 -15.35 -8.94
N SER A 47 -30.51 -16.37 -8.09
CA SER A 47 -31.38 -17.56 -8.03
C SER A 47 -31.99 -17.88 -6.65
N SER A 48 -31.82 -17.04 -5.63
CA SER A 48 -32.45 -17.30 -4.31
C SER A 48 -33.01 -16.04 -3.62
N SER A 49 -34.26 -15.72 -3.97
CA SER A 49 -35.08 -14.74 -3.25
C SER A 49 -35.95 -15.44 -2.21
N SER A 50 -35.56 -15.40 -0.93
CA SER A 50 -36.45 -15.47 0.26
C SER A 50 -35.69 -15.92 1.51
N SER A 51 -35.32 -14.98 2.39
CA SER A 51 -35.73 -15.03 3.80
C SER A 51 -35.13 -13.87 4.60
N SER A 52 -36.03 -13.16 5.28
CA SER A 52 -35.80 -12.16 6.32
C SER A 52 -34.88 -12.67 7.43
N PHE A 53 -33.95 -11.85 7.94
CA PHE A 53 -33.63 -11.81 9.37
C PHE A 53 -32.81 -10.56 9.75
N GLU A 54 -33.43 -9.74 10.59
CA GLU A 54 -32.81 -8.70 11.41
C GLU A 54 -31.94 -9.33 12.50
N ASN A 55 -30.73 -8.80 12.72
CA ASN A 55 -30.13 -8.49 14.03
C ASN A 55 -28.64 -8.16 13.88
N SER A 56 -28.29 -6.88 14.01
CA SER A 56 -26.89 -6.42 13.99
C SER A 56 -26.34 -6.32 15.43
N PRO A 57 -25.24 -6.99 15.79
CA PRO A 57 -24.61 -6.82 17.09
C PRO A 57 -23.64 -5.62 17.11
N LYS A 58 -23.60 -4.92 18.25
CA LYS A 58 -22.70 -3.80 18.53
C LYS A 58 -21.25 -4.29 18.60
N PHE A 59 -20.37 -3.73 17.77
CA PHE A 59 -18.96 -4.11 17.68
C PHE A 59 -18.16 -3.57 18.87
N SER A 60 -17.53 -4.49 19.61
CA SER A 60 -16.55 -4.22 20.66
C SER A 60 -15.17 -4.01 20.03
N ARG A 61 -14.43 -2.97 20.48
CA ARG A 61 -13.05 -2.69 20.08
C ARG A 61 -12.18 -3.93 20.32
N ARG A 62 -11.59 -4.48 19.25
CA ARG A 62 -10.72 -5.66 19.32
C ARG A 62 -9.31 -5.28 19.79
N PRO A 63 -8.59 -6.20 20.47
CA PRO A 63 -7.25 -5.95 20.97
C PRO A 63 -6.21 -6.00 19.85
N ASN A 64 -5.27 -5.07 19.90
CA ASN A 64 -4.07 -4.93 19.08
C ASN A 64 -3.47 -6.27 18.64
N GLY A 65 -3.74 -6.64 17.39
CA GLY A 65 -3.00 -7.71 16.72
C GLY A 65 -1.63 -7.19 16.34
N LYS A 66 -0.58 -7.73 16.98
CA LYS A 66 0.81 -7.54 16.55
C LYS A 66 1.00 -8.27 15.22
N TYR A 67 0.66 -7.61 14.12
CA TYR A 67 0.90 -8.12 12.79
C TYR A 67 2.16 -7.45 12.24
N LEU A 68 3.08 -8.32 11.82
CA LEU A 68 4.30 -8.02 11.07
C LEU A 68 5.44 -7.40 11.90
N SER A 69 6.62 -8.00 11.73
CA SER A 69 7.88 -7.53 12.32
C SER A 69 8.80 -7.13 11.18
N THR A 70 9.20 -5.86 11.16
CA THR A 70 9.95 -5.27 10.07
C THR A 70 11.34 -4.81 10.55
N SER A 71 12.38 -5.64 10.34
CA SER A 71 13.78 -5.19 10.61
C SER A 71 14.38 -4.51 9.37
N ASN A 72 14.78 -3.24 9.50
CA ASN A 72 15.35 -2.38 8.44
C ASN A 72 16.87 -2.48 8.28
N LYS A 73 17.41 -3.70 8.16
CA LYS A 73 18.87 -3.89 8.13
C LYS A 73 19.53 -3.74 6.74
N ARG A 74 18.82 -3.40 5.66
CA ARG A 74 19.34 -3.68 4.30
C ARG A 74 19.69 -2.54 3.35
N ARG A 75 19.61 -1.24 3.68
CA ARG A 75 20.05 -0.19 2.72
C ARG A 75 20.81 0.93 3.40
N LYS A 76 22.13 0.76 3.52
CA LYS A 76 23.07 1.75 4.06
C LYS A 76 23.91 2.45 2.97
N GLU A 77 23.56 2.29 1.69
CA GLU A 77 24.44 2.66 0.55
C GLU A 77 23.82 3.61 -0.48
N LEU A 78 22.64 4.16 -0.25
CA LEU A 78 22.17 5.30 -1.05
C LEU A 78 22.46 6.58 -0.24
N ASP A 79 23.46 7.30 -0.72
CA ASP A 79 23.87 8.70 -0.53
C ASP A 79 23.06 9.61 0.42
N ASP A 80 23.72 10.68 0.90
CA ASP A 80 23.21 11.76 1.76
C ASP A 80 21.92 12.48 1.29
N LEU A 81 21.38 12.09 0.12
CA LEU A 81 20.08 12.48 -0.44
C LEU A 81 18.96 11.45 -0.20
N ALA A 82 19.20 10.36 0.54
CA ALA A 82 18.24 9.28 0.75
C ALA A 82 17.05 9.73 1.61
N VAL A 83 16.14 10.42 0.94
CA VAL A 83 14.72 10.53 1.22
C VAL A 83 14.19 9.14 1.57
N PHE A 84 13.65 9.00 2.78
CA PHE A 84 13.12 7.73 3.27
C PHE A 84 12.06 7.17 2.29
N MET A 85 12.23 5.94 1.87
CA MET A 85 11.29 5.26 0.96
C MET A 85 10.83 3.97 1.61
N TYR A 86 9.52 3.79 1.67
CA TYR A 86 8.95 2.52 2.08
C TYR A 86 9.15 1.52 0.93
N SER A 87 9.93 0.46 1.20
CA SER A 87 10.38 -0.49 0.16
C SER A 87 9.97 -1.94 0.42
N ARG A 88 9.09 -2.17 1.40
CA ARG A 88 8.72 -3.51 1.85
C ARG A 88 7.38 -3.93 1.23
N PRO A 89 7.30 -5.06 0.52
CA PRO A 89 6.01 -5.55 0.06
C PRO A 89 5.18 -6.04 1.26
N VAL A 90 3.86 -5.97 1.12
CA VAL A 90 2.91 -6.40 2.15
C VAL A 90 2.61 -7.88 1.98
N TYR A 91 2.75 -8.63 3.07
CA TYR A 91 2.40 -10.03 3.16
C TYR A 91 1.03 -10.20 3.83
N VAL A 92 0.22 -11.12 3.33
CA VAL A 92 -1.10 -11.43 3.88
C VAL A 92 -1.03 -12.78 4.58
N SER A 93 -1.12 -12.79 5.91
CA SER A 93 -1.17 -14.01 6.71
C SER A 93 -2.60 -14.48 6.98
N HIS A 94 -3.52 -13.52 7.14
CA HIS A 94 -4.93 -13.75 7.41
C HIS A 94 -5.76 -12.67 6.73
N LEU A 95 -7.00 -13.00 6.37
CA LEU A 95 -7.94 -12.04 5.79
C LEU A 95 -9.03 -11.68 6.80
N PRO A 96 -9.50 -10.42 6.79
CA PRO A 96 -10.76 -10.05 7.42
C PRO A 96 -11.89 -10.95 6.90
N GLN A 97 -12.78 -11.40 7.79
CA GLN A 97 -13.89 -12.29 7.41
C GLN A 97 -14.90 -11.62 6.47
N THR A 98 -15.17 -10.33 6.68
CA THR A 98 -16.21 -9.57 5.97
C THR A 98 -15.69 -8.92 4.68
N GLU A 99 -14.40 -8.56 4.62
CA GLU A 99 -13.85 -7.69 3.55
C GLU A 99 -12.59 -8.27 2.89
N GLY A 100 -12.38 -9.59 3.02
CA GLY A 100 -11.15 -10.23 2.56
C GLY A 100 -10.81 -9.98 1.08
N LYS A 101 -11.80 -9.73 0.21
CA LYS A 101 -11.58 -9.46 -1.22
C LYS A 101 -11.07 -8.06 -1.50
N THR A 102 -11.70 -7.06 -0.87
CA THR A 102 -11.33 -5.65 -1.04
C THR A 102 -9.96 -5.41 -0.43
N PHE A 103 -9.72 -5.94 0.79
CA PHE A 103 -8.39 -5.91 1.42
C PHE A 103 -7.33 -6.54 0.54
N LEU A 104 -7.57 -7.75 0.03
CA LEU A 104 -6.58 -8.46 -0.77
C LEU A 104 -6.32 -7.75 -2.11
N SER A 105 -7.36 -7.20 -2.74
CA SER A 105 -7.20 -6.36 -3.95
C SER A 105 -6.33 -5.15 -3.65
N TRP A 106 -6.58 -4.46 -2.54
CA TRP A 106 -5.80 -3.31 -2.10
C TRP A 106 -4.32 -3.68 -1.91
N VAL A 107 -4.04 -4.77 -1.18
CA VAL A 107 -2.67 -5.25 -0.95
C VAL A 107 -1.96 -5.62 -2.26
N ILE A 108 -2.65 -6.31 -3.16
CA ILE A 108 -2.09 -6.69 -4.47
C ILE A 108 -1.74 -5.44 -5.29
N ILE A 109 -2.63 -4.45 -5.34
CA ILE A 109 -2.40 -3.20 -6.09
C ILE A 109 -1.27 -2.38 -5.44
N PHE A 110 -1.18 -2.35 -4.10
CA PHE A 110 -0.07 -1.73 -3.38
C PHE A 110 1.27 -2.38 -3.75
N ASN A 111 1.33 -3.71 -3.75
CA ASN A 111 2.55 -4.43 -4.13
C ASN A 111 2.91 -4.23 -5.61
N PHE A 112 1.92 -4.07 -6.49
CA PHE A 112 2.12 -3.66 -7.89
C PHE A 112 2.77 -2.29 -8.00
N ALA A 113 2.20 -1.29 -7.31
CA ALA A 113 2.71 0.08 -7.31
C ALA A 113 4.16 0.12 -6.80
N LEU A 114 4.41 -0.58 -5.70
CA LEU A 114 5.73 -0.70 -5.10
C LEU A 114 6.72 -1.37 -6.06
N CYS A 115 6.32 -2.43 -6.76
CA CYS A 115 7.17 -3.13 -7.72
C CYS A 115 7.64 -2.18 -8.84
N HIS A 116 6.72 -1.44 -9.46
CA HIS A 116 7.07 -0.44 -10.48
C HIS A 116 7.96 0.68 -9.92
N HIS A 117 7.67 1.17 -8.71
CA HIS A 117 8.50 2.20 -8.09
C HIS A 117 9.94 1.71 -7.88
N LEU A 118 10.12 0.48 -7.40
CA LEU A 118 11.44 -0.12 -7.21
C LEU A 118 12.15 -0.40 -8.54
N MET A 119 11.44 -0.83 -9.59
CA MET A 119 11.99 -0.95 -10.94
C MET A 119 12.51 0.39 -11.45
N ALA A 120 11.75 1.49 -11.28
CA ALA A 120 12.19 2.81 -11.70
C ALA A 120 13.49 3.26 -11.02
N LEU A 121 13.71 2.85 -9.77
CA LEU A 121 14.95 3.15 -9.04
C LEU A 121 16.15 2.33 -9.49
N ARG A 122 15.92 1.21 -10.18
CA ARG A 122 16.98 0.34 -10.75
C ARG A 122 17.20 0.57 -12.24
N ALA A 123 16.26 1.23 -12.92
CA ALA A 123 16.33 1.50 -14.35
C ALA A 123 17.55 2.38 -14.68
N ALA A 124 18.39 1.87 -15.59
CA ALA A 124 19.51 2.64 -16.15
C ALA A 124 19.04 3.65 -17.20
N ASP A 125 17.99 3.30 -17.95
CA ASP A 125 17.41 4.16 -18.98
C ASP A 125 16.39 5.15 -18.39
N HIS A 126 16.47 6.40 -18.85
CA HIS A 126 15.60 7.47 -18.36
C HIS A 126 14.13 7.29 -18.76
N LYS A 127 13.86 6.70 -19.93
CA LYS A 127 12.50 6.46 -20.40
C LYS A 127 11.86 5.33 -19.59
N ASP A 128 12.56 4.21 -19.41
CA ASP A 128 12.08 3.10 -18.58
C ASP A 128 11.82 3.55 -17.13
N LYS A 129 12.71 4.38 -16.57
CA LYS A 129 12.50 5.01 -15.27
C LYS A 129 11.22 5.83 -15.24
N HIS A 130 11.02 6.70 -16.22
CA HIS A 130 9.85 7.58 -16.28
C HIS A 130 8.54 6.79 -16.41
N GLU A 131 8.49 5.79 -17.29
CA GLU A 131 7.32 4.94 -17.50
C GLU A 131 6.95 4.17 -16.22
N ASN A 132 7.92 3.58 -15.55
CA ASN A 132 7.69 2.87 -14.28
C ASN A 132 7.21 3.80 -13.16
N LEU A 133 7.72 5.04 -13.08
CA LEU A 133 7.23 6.03 -12.11
C LEU A 133 5.77 6.40 -12.37
N LEU A 134 5.38 6.58 -13.63
CA LEU A 134 3.99 6.90 -13.99
C LEU A 134 3.03 5.75 -13.65
N GLU A 135 3.43 4.50 -13.93
CA GLU A 135 2.58 3.34 -13.61
C GLU A 135 2.46 3.15 -12.09
N ALA A 136 3.56 3.28 -11.34
CA ALA A 136 3.53 3.25 -9.88
C ALA A 136 2.57 4.32 -9.29
N LEU A 137 2.66 5.55 -9.79
CA LEU A 137 1.80 6.64 -9.33
C LEU A 137 0.32 6.38 -9.63
N LYS A 138 0.01 5.94 -10.85
CA LYS A 138 -1.36 5.58 -11.27
C LYS A 138 -1.96 4.49 -10.38
N LEU A 139 -1.16 3.50 -10.00
CA LEU A 139 -1.59 2.42 -9.10
C LEU A 139 -1.82 2.92 -7.67
N TYR A 140 -0.94 3.78 -7.13
CA TYR A 140 -1.16 4.42 -5.82
C TYR A 140 -2.41 5.31 -5.82
N GLU A 141 -2.67 6.07 -6.88
CA GLU A 141 -3.89 6.87 -7.02
C GLU A 141 -5.14 5.99 -7.12
N ALA A 142 -5.04 4.84 -7.81
CA ALA A 142 -6.13 3.87 -7.86
C ALA A 142 -6.48 3.32 -6.46
N LEU A 143 -5.49 3.10 -5.58
CA LEU A 143 -5.74 2.67 -4.19
C LEU A 143 -6.54 3.69 -3.39
N VAL A 144 -6.26 4.99 -3.56
CA VAL A 144 -7.01 6.06 -2.90
C VAL A 144 -8.45 6.12 -3.39
N ALA A 145 -8.68 5.78 -4.67
CA ALA A 145 -10.00 5.77 -5.28
C ALA A 145 -10.81 4.50 -4.98
N LEU A 146 -10.22 3.46 -4.39
CA LEU A 146 -10.95 2.25 -4.05
C LEU A 146 -11.99 2.55 -2.96
N PRO A 147 -13.27 2.18 -3.15
CA PRO A 147 -14.27 2.33 -2.11
C PRO A 147 -13.88 1.44 -0.94
N MET A 148 -13.50 2.07 0.16
CA MET A 148 -13.25 1.41 1.43
C MET A 148 -14.57 1.40 2.18
N GLU A 149 -15.10 0.21 2.44
CA GLU A 149 -16.29 0.07 3.30
C GLU A 149 -15.97 0.67 4.68
N ASP A 150 -16.97 1.24 5.38
CA ASP A 150 -16.75 1.94 6.66
C ASP A 150 -16.11 1.04 7.75
N THR A 151 -16.20 -0.29 7.58
CA THR A 151 -15.59 -1.29 8.46
C THR A 151 -14.15 -1.64 8.10
N PHE A 152 -13.66 -1.16 6.95
CA PHE A 152 -12.35 -1.48 6.42
C PHE A 152 -11.28 -0.53 6.94
N GLN A 153 -10.48 -1.02 7.89
CA GLN A 153 -9.34 -0.29 8.42
C GLN A 153 -8.04 -0.81 7.80
N ILE A 154 -7.47 -0.02 6.90
CA ILE A 154 -6.08 -0.22 6.48
C ILE A 154 -5.18 0.19 7.64
N GLU A 155 -4.19 -0.66 7.95
CA GLU A 155 -3.15 -0.29 8.91
C GLU A 155 -2.50 1.05 8.49
N THR A 156 -2.52 2.01 9.40
CA THR A 156 -2.03 3.39 9.19
C THR A 156 -0.65 3.42 8.51
N THR A 157 0.23 2.47 8.85
CA THR A 157 1.53 2.25 8.23
C THR A 157 1.47 2.19 6.70
N TYR A 158 0.56 1.42 6.10
CA TYR A 158 0.53 1.26 4.64
C TYR A 158 -0.06 2.48 3.93
N PHE A 159 -1.00 3.16 4.58
CA PHE A 159 -1.52 4.41 4.06
C PHE A 159 -0.43 5.50 4.08
N MET A 160 0.36 5.58 5.16
CA MET A 160 1.55 6.42 5.20
C MET A 160 2.58 6.01 4.13
N ALA A 161 2.88 4.72 3.99
CA ALA A 161 3.78 4.22 2.96
C ALA A 161 3.38 4.68 1.55
N MET A 162 2.09 4.58 1.22
CA MET A 162 1.55 5.03 -0.05
C MET A 162 1.75 6.53 -0.26
N ILE A 163 1.33 7.38 0.69
CA ILE A 163 1.46 8.84 0.56
C ILE A 163 2.95 9.24 0.44
N ASN A 164 3.82 8.64 1.25
CA ASN A 164 5.25 8.92 1.23
C ASN A 164 5.90 8.54 -0.11
N ASN A 165 5.56 7.37 -0.64
CA ASN A 165 6.07 6.90 -1.93
C ASN A 165 5.52 7.75 -3.08
N SER A 166 4.24 8.14 -3.07
CA SER A 166 3.66 9.07 -4.05
C SER A 166 4.38 10.43 -4.02
N ALA A 167 4.64 10.99 -2.83
CA ALA A 167 5.39 12.25 -2.71
C ALA A 167 6.78 12.16 -3.34
N GLN A 168 7.47 11.03 -3.15
CA GLN A 168 8.77 10.77 -3.75
C GLN A 168 8.69 10.69 -5.28
N ILE A 169 7.72 9.94 -5.81
CA ILE A 169 7.51 9.80 -7.25
C ILE A 169 7.22 11.17 -7.88
N TYR A 170 6.35 11.98 -7.27
CA TYR A 170 6.08 13.35 -7.73
C TYR A 170 7.35 14.20 -7.77
N GLN A 171 8.21 14.09 -6.78
CA GLN A 171 9.50 14.78 -6.77
C GLN A 171 10.41 14.30 -7.92
N MET A 172 10.50 12.98 -8.13
CA MET A 172 11.29 12.37 -9.21
C MET A 172 10.76 12.70 -10.61
N LEU A 173 9.46 13.00 -10.72
CA LEU A 173 8.79 13.46 -11.94
C LEU A 173 8.82 15.00 -12.10
N HIS A 174 9.61 15.72 -11.29
CA HIS A 174 9.70 17.18 -11.30
C HIS A 174 8.36 17.90 -11.11
N ARG A 175 7.50 17.36 -10.22
CA ARG A 175 6.18 17.89 -9.85
C ARG A 175 6.17 18.30 -8.37
N PRO A 176 6.91 19.36 -7.98
CA PRO A 176 7.14 19.69 -6.57
C PRO A 176 5.88 20.14 -5.83
N ARG A 177 4.89 20.71 -6.53
CA ARG A 177 3.62 21.13 -5.90
C ARG A 177 2.84 19.92 -5.37
N GLN A 178 2.68 18.89 -6.19
CA GLN A 178 2.01 17.65 -5.78
C GLN A 178 2.80 16.89 -4.72
N ALA A 179 4.14 16.87 -4.84
CA ALA A 179 5.00 16.27 -3.82
C ALA A 179 4.80 16.95 -2.46
N LYS A 180 4.73 18.29 -2.43
CA LYS A 180 4.43 19.06 -1.21
C LYS A 180 3.05 18.74 -0.66
N GLN A 181 2.03 18.71 -1.50
CA GLN A 181 0.67 18.36 -1.06
C GLN A 181 0.62 17.01 -0.34
N HIS A 182 1.32 15.99 -0.88
CA HIS A 182 1.41 14.68 -0.23
C HIS A 182 2.24 14.72 1.05
N ALA A 183 3.31 15.52 1.12
CA ALA A 183 4.07 15.72 2.35
C ALA A 183 3.23 16.40 3.45
N ASP A 184 2.43 17.40 3.09
CA ASP A 184 1.56 18.10 4.03
C ASP A 184 0.41 17.20 4.52
N GLN A 185 -0.15 16.36 3.64
CA GLN A 185 -1.09 15.30 4.01
C GLN A 185 -0.46 14.29 4.97
N MET A 186 0.76 13.84 4.69
CA MET A 186 1.52 12.96 5.58
C MET A 186 1.73 13.58 6.95
N LEU A 187 2.16 14.85 7.03
CA LEU A 187 2.31 15.56 8.30
C LEU A 187 0.99 15.61 9.07
N SER A 188 -0.11 15.94 8.39
CA SER A 188 -1.43 15.99 9.02
C SER A 188 -1.81 14.64 9.62
N LEU A 189 -1.58 13.55 8.89
CA LEU A 189 -1.84 12.19 9.37
C LEU A 189 -0.96 11.82 10.55
N LEU A 190 0.35 12.10 10.50
CA LEU A 190 1.28 11.86 11.60
C LEU A 190 0.87 12.61 12.88
N MET A 191 0.41 13.86 12.75
CA MET A 191 -0.07 14.66 13.88
C MET A 191 -1.31 14.05 14.53
N VAL A 192 -2.26 13.57 13.74
CA VAL A 192 -3.45 12.85 14.24
C VAL A 192 -3.03 11.56 14.95
N THR A 193 -2.13 10.76 14.34
CA THR A 193 -1.62 9.53 14.95
C THR A 193 -0.92 9.77 16.29
N ILE A 194 -0.17 10.87 16.44
CA ILE A 194 0.44 11.28 17.72
C ILE A 194 -0.64 11.65 18.73
N GLN A 195 -1.64 12.45 18.31
CA GLN A 195 -2.71 12.93 19.19
C GLN A 195 -3.55 11.78 19.76
N GLU A 196 -3.80 10.74 18.96
CA GLU A 196 -4.54 9.54 19.38
C GLU A 196 -3.68 8.55 20.19
N GLY A 197 -2.37 8.81 20.35
CA GLY A 197 -1.45 7.92 21.06
C GLY A 197 -1.14 6.63 20.29
N GLU A 198 -1.30 6.64 18.97
CA GLU A 198 -1.12 5.49 18.09
C GLU A 198 0.27 5.45 17.42
N ALA A 199 1.14 6.41 17.70
CA ALA A 199 2.46 6.51 17.07
C ALA A 199 3.30 5.23 17.21
N ASP A 200 3.26 4.57 18.37
CA ASP A 200 3.98 3.32 18.65
C ASP A 200 3.44 2.11 17.88
N THR A 201 2.26 2.23 17.25
CA THR A 201 1.66 1.17 16.43
C THR A 201 2.07 1.25 14.97
N VAL A 202 2.68 2.36 14.55
CA VAL A 202 3.08 2.60 13.17
C VAL A 202 4.55 2.20 13.00
N ASP A 203 4.76 1.15 12.20
CA ASP A 203 6.09 0.76 11.78
C ASP A 203 6.76 1.90 11.01
N GLU A 204 8.03 2.16 11.32
CA GLU A 204 8.84 3.19 10.64
C GLU A 204 8.31 4.63 10.78
N PHE A 205 7.53 4.92 11.84
CA PHE A 205 6.96 6.24 12.12
C PHE A 205 7.98 7.39 12.01
N ASP A 206 9.15 7.24 12.64
CA ASP A 206 10.23 8.24 12.58
C ASP A 206 10.71 8.52 11.14
N GLY A 207 10.73 7.48 10.30
CA GLY A 207 11.09 7.58 8.89
C GLY A 207 10.06 8.41 8.12
N PHE A 208 8.77 8.16 8.34
CA PHE A 208 7.70 8.97 7.75
C PHE A 208 7.77 10.43 8.22
N LEU A 209 7.93 10.66 9.52
CA LEU A 209 7.99 12.00 10.10
C LEU A 209 9.15 12.82 9.56
N LEU A 210 10.37 12.28 9.62
CA LEU A 210 11.57 12.95 9.12
C LEU A 210 11.40 13.37 7.66
N ASN A 211 10.82 12.49 6.85
CA ASN A 211 10.70 12.73 5.43
C ASN A 211 9.62 13.75 5.07
N ALA A 212 8.49 13.71 5.77
CA ALA A 212 7.42 14.67 5.60
C ALA A 212 7.89 16.08 5.99
N THR A 213 8.55 16.24 7.14
CA THR A 213 9.08 17.52 7.60
C THR A 213 10.11 18.10 6.63
N ARG A 214 11.07 17.29 6.16
CA ARG A 214 12.09 17.74 5.19
C ARG A 214 11.46 18.27 3.90
N ARG A 215 10.48 17.56 3.34
CA ARG A 215 9.85 17.95 2.06
C ARG A 215 8.94 19.18 2.19
N SER A 216 8.22 19.31 3.30
CA SER A 216 7.37 20.49 3.53
C SER A 216 8.21 21.76 3.68
N LEU A 217 9.42 21.66 4.25
CA LEU A 217 10.34 22.79 4.40
C LEU A 217 11.10 23.14 3.10
N ALA A 218 11.44 22.14 2.28
CA ALA A 218 12.25 22.34 1.06
C ALA A 218 11.58 23.21 -0.03
N VAL A 219 10.25 23.41 0.01
CA VAL A 219 9.52 24.25 -0.96
C VAL A 219 9.33 25.69 -0.46
N ALA A 220 9.73 25.98 0.78
CA ALA A 220 9.65 27.33 1.35
C ALA A 220 10.92 28.18 1.12
N ALA A 221 12.01 27.56 0.65
CA ALA A 221 13.29 28.18 0.33
C ALA A 221 13.44 28.39 -1.19
#